data_AF-A0A813FSP5-F1
#
_entry.id   AF-A0A813FSP5-F1
#
_cell.length_a   1.000
_cell.length_b   1.000
_cell.length_c   1.000
_cell.angle_alpha   90.00
_cell.angle_beta   90.00
_cell.angle_gamma   90.00
#
_symmetry.space_group_name_H-M   'P 1'
#
loop_
_entity.id
_entity.type
_entity.pdbx_description
1 polymer ?
#
loop_
_entity_poly.entity_id
_entity_poly.type
_entity_poly.pdbx_seq_one_letter_code
_entity_poly.pdbx_strand_id
1 'polypeptide(L)'
;TSLKIRHIPGADMQKRNDILRDKQCSLSIPPPLEMADQIRDLIGRRWKVCILGSAEFKNPDAESIVRHLATGLCSHLGRRLAFITGGMPGVQATFAKQCSRDASIWNILPKGVQSHCGVGKDVVAAADAAAKKVVFANVGDIYITIEGGPGVAEESRIAHQRGALIIPMIRTGGASSGMFDFPAAALTKPSWASESLWNLLSDTNASPEASAIAVRMLIAHAFPH
;
A
#
# COMPACT_ATOMS: atom_id res chain seq x y z
N THR A 1 33.12 37.23 -20.09
CA THR A 1 31.68 37.14 -19.78
C THR A 1 31.24 35.70 -19.96
N SER A 2 31.17 34.91 -18.89
CA SER A 2 30.89 33.46 -18.97
C SER A 2 29.54 33.17 -18.29
N LEU A 3 28.52 32.85 -19.09
CA LEU A 3 27.21 32.42 -18.62
C LEU A 3 27.28 30.95 -18.16
N LYS A 4 27.17 30.73 -16.84
CA LYS A 4 26.90 29.41 -16.26
C LYS A 4 25.41 29.11 -16.41
N ILE A 5 25.07 28.11 -17.24
CA ILE A 5 23.73 27.56 -17.34
C ILE A 5 23.45 26.76 -16.06
N ARG A 6 22.44 27.18 -15.29
CA ARG A 6 21.97 26.46 -14.10
C ARG A 6 21.17 25.24 -14.53
N HIS A 7 21.55 24.08 -13.99
CA HIS A 7 20.82 22.82 -14.15
C HIS A 7 19.48 22.92 -13.41
N ILE A 8 18.37 22.78 -14.14
CA ILE A 8 16.99 22.81 -13.59
C ILE A 8 16.54 21.36 -13.35
N PRO A 9 16.39 20.91 -12.08
CA PRO A 9 16.11 19.49 -11.76
C PRO A 9 14.75 18.97 -12.25
N GLY A 10 13.84 19.84 -12.67
CA GLY A 10 12.48 19.48 -13.10
C GLY A 10 12.38 18.94 -14.54
N ALA A 11 13.33 19.27 -15.42
CA ALA A 11 13.27 18.87 -16.83
C ALA A 11 13.51 17.36 -17.04
N ASP A 12 14.24 16.71 -16.13
CA ASP A 12 14.59 15.29 -16.24
C ASP A 12 13.45 14.38 -15.76
N MET A 13 12.59 14.87 -14.86
CA MET A 13 11.40 14.16 -14.38
C MET A 13 10.24 14.23 -15.39
N GLN A 14 10.06 15.39 -16.03
CA GLN A 14 9.06 15.58 -17.09
C GLN A 14 9.39 14.71 -18.32
N LYS A 15 10.66 14.71 -18.77
CA LYS A 15 11.12 13.84 -19.87
C LYS A 15 10.96 12.34 -19.56
N ARG A 16 11.21 11.89 -18.33
CA ARG A 16 10.96 10.49 -17.94
C ARG A 16 9.47 10.14 -17.92
N ASN A 17 8.60 11.07 -17.53
CA ASN A 17 7.15 10.88 -17.58
C ASN A 17 6.61 10.85 -19.02
N ASP A 18 7.16 11.67 -19.92
CA ASP A 18 6.78 11.70 -21.33
C ASP A 18 7.27 10.43 -22.07
N ILE A 19 8.47 9.94 -21.74
CA ILE A 19 8.97 8.64 -22.24
C ILE A 19 8.07 7.47 -21.79
N LEU A 20 7.45 7.53 -20.60
CA LEU A 20 6.52 6.50 -20.13
C LEU A 20 5.17 6.55 -20.84
N ARG A 21 4.66 7.77 -21.15
CA ARG A 21 3.43 7.94 -21.93
C ARG A 21 3.61 7.46 -23.37
N ASP A 22 4.72 7.80 -24.02
CA ASP A 22 4.99 7.38 -25.40
C ASP A 22 5.34 5.89 -25.52
N LYS A 23 6.02 5.30 -24.53
CA LYS A 23 6.28 3.84 -24.51
C LYS A 23 5.05 2.98 -24.18
N GLN A 24 4.06 3.53 -23.47
CA GLN A 24 2.81 2.82 -23.16
C GLN A 24 1.92 2.59 -24.40
N CYS A 25 2.18 3.29 -25.51
CA CYS A 25 1.36 3.18 -26.71
C CYS A 25 1.78 2.03 -27.66
N SER A 26 2.91 1.34 -27.41
CA SER A 26 3.40 0.27 -28.30
C SER A 26 4.15 -0.91 -27.64
N LEU A 27 4.17 -1.04 -26.31
CA LEU A 27 4.82 -2.16 -25.62
C LEU A 27 3.79 -3.05 -24.91
N SER A 28 3.92 -4.37 -25.09
CA SER A 28 3.15 -5.36 -24.34
C SER A 28 3.40 -5.19 -22.84
N ILE A 29 2.33 -5.25 -22.04
CA ILE A 29 2.45 -5.25 -20.58
C ILE A 29 3.32 -6.44 -20.17
N PRO A 30 4.45 -6.23 -19.46
CA PRO A 30 5.30 -7.30 -18.97
C PRO A 30 4.55 -8.36 -18.14
N PRO A 31 5.11 -9.56 -18.00
CA PRO A 31 4.62 -10.55 -17.06
C PRO A 31 4.46 -9.96 -15.64
N PRO A 32 3.46 -10.40 -14.84
CA PRO A 32 3.11 -9.75 -13.58
C PRO A 32 4.26 -9.62 -12.55
N LEU A 33 5.12 -10.64 -12.44
CA LEU A 33 6.25 -10.58 -11.50
C LEU A 33 7.32 -9.58 -11.97
N GLU A 34 7.64 -9.58 -13.26
CA GLU A 34 8.56 -8.60 -13.83
C GLU A 34 8.01 -7.17 -13.69
N MET A 35 6.71 -6.97 -13.88
CA MET A 35 6.08 -5.67 -13.64
C MET A 35 6.17 -5.26 -12.17
N ALA A 36 5.98 -6.18 -11.22
CA ALA A 36 6.15 -5.88 -9.80
C ALA A 36 7.58 -5.39 -9.51
N ASP A 37 8.60 -6.04 -10.08
CA ASP A 37 10.00 -5.62 -9.94
C ASP A 37 10.26 -4.25 -10.57
N GLN A 38 9.76 -4.01 -11.79
CA GLN A 38 9.87 -2.71 -12.44
C GLN A 38 9.23 -1.58 -11.62
N ILE A 39 8.06 -1.81 -11.01
CA ILE A 39 7.41 -0.84 -10.12
C ILE A 39 8.28 -0.61 -8.87
N ARG A 40 8.84 -1.68 -8.29
CA ARG A 40 9.71 -1.58 -7.12
C ARG A 40 10.94 -0.72 -7.42
N ASP A 41 11.55 -0.91 -8.59
CA ASP A 41 12.69 -0.13 -9.06
C ASP A 41 12.33 1.35 -9.30
N LEU A 42 11.17 1.61 -9.92
CA LEU A 42 10.67 2.96 -10.15
C LEU A 42 10.41 3.73 -8.84
N ILE A 43 9.89 3.05 -7.82
CA ILE A 43 9.69 3.64 -6.49
C ILE A 43 11.04 3.90 -5.79
N GLY A 44 12.06 3.10 -6.11
CA GLY A 44 13.41 3.23 -5.59
C GLY A 44 13.54 2.76 -4.14
N ARG A 45 14.33 3.47 -3.33
CA ARG A 45 14.74 3.03 -1.98
C ARG A 45 13.66 3.12 -0.90
N ARG A 46 12.48 3.63 -1.20
CA ARG A 46 11.38 3.70 -0.21
C ARG A 46 10.82 2.31 0.05
N TRP A 47 10.37 2.09 1.28
CA TRP A 47 9.61 0.90 1.65
C TRP A 47 8.21 0.97 1.05
N LYS A 48 7.77 -0.12 0.43
CA LYS A 48 6.48 -0.21 -0.27
C LYS A 48 5.43 -0.74 0.69
N VAL A 49 4.44 0.08 1.00
CA VAL A 49 3.33 -0.29 1.90
C VAL A 49 2.07 -0.47 1.06
N CYS A 50 1.66 -1.72 0.89
CA CYS A 50 0.40 -2.06 0.25
C CYS A 50 -0.76 -1.89 1.24
N ILE A 51 -1.81 -1.21 0.80
CA ILE A 51 -3.04 -1.01 1.56
C ILE A 51 -4.12 -1.95 1.01
N LEU A 52 -4.57 -2.88 1.85
CA LEU A 52 -5.59 -3.87 1.51
C LEU A 52 -6.80 -3.69 2.41
N GLY A 53 -7.97 -3.89 1.82
CA GLY A 53 -9.18 -3.95 2.61
C GLY A 53 -10.43 -4.00 1.77
N SER A 54 -11.56 -3.87 2.45
CA SER A 54 -12.88 -3.89 1.85
C SER A 54 -13.14 -2.68 0.94
N ALA A 55 -13.99 -2.90 -0.05
CA ALA A 55 -14.55 -1.86 -0.92
C ALA A 55 -15.63 -1.02 -0.21
N GLU A 56 -16.17 -1.53 0.90
CA GLU A 56 -17.20 -0.92 1.74
C GLU A 56 -16.91 -1.23 3.20
N PHE A 57 -17.04 -0.24 4.08
CA PHE A 57 -16.85 -0.43 5.52
C PHE A 57 -18.04 -1.16 6.13
N LYS A 58 -17.77 -2.25 6.85
CA LYS A 58 -18.78 -3.01 7.63
C LYS A 58 -18.58 -2.81 9.12
N ASN A 59 -17.35 -2.62 9.56
CA ASN A 59 -16.99 -2.25 10.92
C ASN A 59 -17.13 -0.72 11.07
N PRO A 60 -17.83 -0.24 12.12
CA PRO A 60 -18.11 1.19 12.31
C PRO A 60 -16.86 2.04 12.54
N ASP A 61 -15.77 1.45 13.04
CA ASP A 61 -14.53 2.16 13.31
C ASP A 61 -13.55 2.14 12.14
N ALA A 62 -13.73 1.23 11.17
CA ALA A 62 -12.72 0.97 10.14
C ALA A 62 -12.37 2.23 9.33
N GLU A 63 -13.36 3.05 8.95
CA GLU A 63 -13.10 4.30 8.25
C GLU A 63 -12.25 5.27 9.11
N SER A 64 -12.59 5.40 10.39
CA SER A 64 -11.85 6.26 11.33
C SER A 64 -10.42 5.76 11.52
N ILE A 65 -10.21 4.45 11.65
CA ILE A 65 -8.87 3.85 11.72
C ILE A 65 -8.07 4.19 10.46
N VAL A 66 -8.65 3.99 9.28
CA VAL A 66 -7.98 4.27 8.00
C VAL A 66 -7.54 5.72 7.92
N ARG A 67 -8.38 6.65 8.37
CA ARG A 67 -8.07 8.09 8.33
C ARG A 67 -6.93 8.46 9.27
N HIS A 68 -6.95 7.97 10.51
CA HIS A 68 -5.86 8.19 11.46
C HIS A 68 -4.57 7.54 10.98
N LEU A 69 -4.67 6.34 10.39
CA LEU A 69 -3.54 5.60 9.87
C LEU A 69 -2.87 6.34 8.71
N ALA A 70 -3.65 6.77 7.71
CA ALA A 70 -3.15 7.54 6.58
C ALA A 70 -2.47 8.84 7.03
N THR A 71 -3.14 9.61 7.90
CA THR A 71 -2.60 10.85 8.45
C THR A 71 -1.29 10.59 9.20
N GLY A 72 -1.26 9.59 10.08
CA GLY A 72 -0.09 9.25 10.90
C GLY A 72 1.09 8.76 10.06
N LEU A 73 0.87 7.85 9.11
CA LEU A 73 1.93 7.32 8.25
C LEU A 73 2.48 8.40 7.32
N CYS A 74 1.62 9.19 6.68
CA CYS A 74 2.04 10.23 5.75
C CYS A 74 2.82 11.36 6.45
N SER A 75 2.38 11.80 7.64
CA SER A 75 3.06 12.86 8.41
C SER A 75 4.40 12.42 9.03
N HIS A 76 4.52 11.19 9.50
CA HIS A 76 5.72 10.76 10.25
C HIS A 76 6.71 9.96 9.41
N LEU A 77 6.22 9.20 8.44
CA LEU A 77 7.02 8.23 7.67
C LEU A 77 6.95 8.47 6.16
N GLY A 78 6.18 9.45 5.67
CA GLY A 78 5.88 9.63 4.24
C GLY A 78 7.10 9.80 3.33
N ARG A 79 8.23 10.33 3.83
CA ARG A 79 9.48 10.42 3.04
C ARG A 79 10.14 9.06 2.81
N ARG A 80 9.90 8.10 3.71
CA ARG A 80 10.51 6.76 3.76
C ARG A 80 9.62 5.71 3.11
N LEU A 81 8.32 5.98 3.01
CA LEU A 81 7.31 5.06 2.52
C LEU A 81 6.79 5.49 1.15
N ALA A 82 6.48 4.50 0.31
CA ALA A 82 5.59 4.66 -0.83
C ALA A 82 4.35 3.79 -0.57
N PHE A 83 3.17 4.39 -0.69
CA PHE A 83 1.90 3.71 -0.45
C PHE A 83 1.37 3.17 -1.77
N ILE A 84 0.96 1.92 -1.77
CA ILE A 84 0.48 1.23 -2.96
C ILE A 84 -0.95 0.77 -2.71
N THR A 85 -1.85 1.09 -3.64
CA THR A 85 -3.23 0.62 -3.63
C THR A 85 -3.54 -0.14 -4.93
N GLY A 86 -4.64 -0.89 -4.93
CA GLY A 86 -5.23 -1.48 -6.13
C GLY A 86 -6.30 -0.59 -6.78
N GLY A 87 -6.40 0.69 -6.36
CA GLY A 87 -7.36 1.66 -6.88
C GLY A 87 -8.81 1.46 -6.45
N MET A 88 -9.08 0.62 -5.44
CA MET A 88 -10.46 0.26 -5.04
C MET A 88 -11.14 1.35 -4.18
N PRO A 89 -12.48 1.43 -4.16
CA PRO A 89 -13.21 2.24 -3.18
C PRO A 89 -13.03 1.69 -1.75
N GLY A 90 -13.68 2.32 -0.76
CA GLY A 90 -13.59 1.90 0.64
C GLY A 90 -12.23 2.20 1.26
N VAL A 91 -11.58 1.18 1.81
CA VAL A 91 -10.30 1.30 2.55
C VAL A 91 -9.23 2.02 1.73
N GLN A 92 -9.00 1.59 0.49
CA GLN A 92 -7.89 2.09 -0.35
C GLN A 92 -8.09 3.55 -0.75
N ALA A 93 -9.26 3.90 -1.29
CA ALA A 93 -9.58 5.28 -1.66
C ALA A 93 -9.59 6.21 -0.44
N THR A 94 -10.12 5.76 0.71
CA THR A 94 -10.12 6.54 1.95
C THR A 94 -8.71 6.82 2.43
N PHE A 95 -7.85 5.80 2.46
CA PHE A 95 -6.45 5.96 2.82
C PHE A 95 -5.75 6.97 1.90
N ALA A 96 -5.88 6.77 0.58
CA ALA A 96 -5.21 7.61 -0.40
C ALA A 96 -5.62 9.08 -0.28
N LYS A 97 -6.93 9.36 -0.20
CA LYS A 97 -7.48 10.72 -0.11
C LYS A 97 -7.12 11.45 1.18
N GLN A 98 -6.88 10.70 2.26
CA GLN A 98 -6.53 11.28 3.55
C GLN A 98 -5.05 11.66 3.65
N CYS A 99 -4.19 11.07 2.83
CA CYS A 99 -2.78 11.43 2.81
C CYS A 99 -2.55 12.84 2.25
N SER A 100 -1.48 13.49 2.72
CA SER A 100 -1.05 14.79 2.22
C SER A 100 -0.73 14.74 0.72
N ARG A 101 -0.83 15.88 0.04
CA ARG A 101 -0.50 15.99 -1.41
C ARG A 101 0.91 15.51 -1.76
N ASP A 102 1.85 15.59 -0.82
CA ASP A 102 3.24 15.17 -1.02
C ASP A 102 3.48 13.66 -0.79
N ALA A 103 2.44 12.90 -0.42
CA ALA A 103 2.56 11.47 -0.20
C ALA A 103 2.82 10.72 -1.53
N SER A 104 3.77 9.78 -1.51
CA SER A 104 4.07 8.93 -2.66
C SER A 104 3.02 7.81 -2.77
N ILE A 105 1.88 8.09 -3.39
CA ILE A 105 0.78 7.14 -3.61
C ILE A 105 0.82 6.58 -5.04
N TRP A 106 0.77 5.26 -5.17
CA TRP A 106 0.79 4.51 -6.44
C TRP A 106 -0.44 3.60 -6.51
N ASN A 107 -1.28 3.77 -7.52
CA ASN A 107 -2.48 2.96 -7.72
C ASN A 107 -2.21 1.97 -8.87
N ILE A 108 -2.16 0.68 -8.55
CA ILE A 108 -1.89 -0.40 -9.49
C ILE A 108 -3.19 -0.84 -10.16
N LEU A 109 -3.29 -0.64 -11.46
CA LEU A 109 -4.51 -0.82 -12.23
C LEU A 109 -4.31 -1.82 -13.37
N PRO A 110 -5.34 -2.58 -13.73
CA PRO A 110 -5.37 -3.30 -14.99
C PRO A 110 -5.66 -2.34 -16.15
N LYS A 111 -5.39 -2.78 -17.37
CA LYS A 111 -5.65 -2.02 -18.60
C LYS A 111 -7.12 -1.62 -18.70
N GLY A 112 -7.37 -0.36 -19.05
CA GLY A 112 -8.72 0.17 -19.27
C GLY A 112 -9.51 0.51 -18.00
N VAL A 113 -8.92 0.37 -16.81
CA VAL A 113 -9.57 0.70 -15.53
C VAL A 113 -8.95 1.96 -14.94
N GLN A 114 -9.79 2.79 -14.31
CA GLN A 114 -9.38 3.99 -13.57
C GLN A 114 -9.45 3.74 -12.06
N SER A 115 -8.61 4.43 -11.28
CA SER A 115 -8.68 4.32 -9.82
C SER A 115 -9.87 5.10 -9.24
N HIS A 116 -10.41 4.60 -8.13
CA HIS A 116 -11.39 5.32 -7.31
C HIS A 116 -10.75 6.26 -6.27
N CYS A 117 -9.41 6.34 -6.27
CA CYS A 117 -8.65 7.13 -5.31
C CYS A 117 -8.67 8.63 -5.65
N GLY A 118 -8.61 8.99 -6.94
CA GLY A 118 -8.61 10.38 -7.39
C GLY A 118 -7.37 11.19 -6.96
N VAL A 119 -6.38 10.54 -6.36
CA VAL A 119 -5.10 11.10 -5.92
C VAL A 119 -3.98 10.06 -6.11
N GLY A 120 -2.74 10.54 -6.16
CA GLY A 120 -1.58 9.68 -6.45
C GLY A 120 -1.36 9.43 -7.94
N LYS A 121 -0.47 8.50 -8.25
CA LYS A 121 -0.13 8.10 -9.61
C LYS A 121 -0.82 6.79 -9.98
N ASP A 122 -1.68 6.83 -10.98
CA ASP A 122 -2.25 5.64 -11.59
C ASP A 122 -1.22 4.96 -12.51
N VAL A 123 -1.03 3.66 -12.35
CA VAL A 123 -0.11 2.83 -13.13
C VAL A 123 -0.86 1.65 -13.71
N VAL A 124 -0.99 1.64 -15.04
CA VAL A 124 -1.47 0.46 -15.78
C VAL A 124 -0.36 -0.59 -15.72
N ALA A 125 -0.54 -1.59 -14.88
CA ALA A 125 0.46 -2.58 -14.52
C ALA A 125 0.06 -4.01 -14.90
N ALA A 126 -1.15 -4.21 -15.41
CA ALA A 126 -1.64 -5.55 -15.71
C ALA A 126 -2.56 -5.55 -16.91
N ALA A 127 -2.59 -6.67 -17.65
CA ALA A 127 -3.54 -6.86 -18.73
C ALA A 127 -4.99 -6.93 -18.22
N ASP A 128 -5.18 -7.57 -17.06
CA ASP A 128 -6.48 -7.83 -16.46
C ASP A 128 -6.42 -7.85 -14.92
N ALA A 129 -7.57 -8.08 -14.28
CA ALA A 129 -7.69 -8.09 -12.82
C ALA A 129 -6.91 -9.24 -12.14
N ALA A 130 -6.75 -10.39 -12.81
CA ALA A 130 -6.01 -11.53 -12.26
C ALA A 130 -4.51 -11.23 -12.25
N ALA A 131 -3.97 -10.74 -13.37
CA ALA A 131 -2.59 -10.26 -13.47
C ALA A 131 -2.33 -9.13 -12.47
N LYS A 132 -3.27 -8.19 -12.29
CA LYS A 132 -3.16 -7.09 -11.31
C LYS A 132 -2.94 -7.62 -9.90
N LYS A 133 -3.69 -8.65 -9.51
CA LYS A 133 -3.58 -9.30 -8.19
C LYS A 133 -2.18 -9.85 -7.96
N VAL A 134 -1.59 -10.50 -8.97
CA VAL A 134 -0.22 -11.00 -8.90
C VAL A 134 0.78 -9.85 -8.74
N VAL A 135 0.67 -8.79 -9.53
CA VAL A 135 1.54 -7.59 -9.36
C VAL A 135 1.41 -7.03 -7.94
N PHE A 136 0.19 -6.79 -7.49
CA PHE A 136 -0.08 -6.13 -6.22
C PHE A 136 0.33 -6.98 -5.01
N ALA A 137 0.22 -8.30 -5.09
CA ALA A 137 0.71 -9.22 -4.06
C ALA A 137 2.25 -9.32 -3.99
N ASN A 138 2.96 -8.91 -5.04
CA ASN A 138 4.42 -9.03 -5.14
C ASN A 138 5.19 -7.70 -5.03
N VAL A 139 4.52 -6.56 -5.13
CA VAL A 139 5.20 -5.25 -5.16
C VAL A 139 5.60 -4.72 -3.77
N GLY A 140 4.85 -5.05 -2.71
CA GLY A 140 5.03 -4.47 -1.38
C GLY A 140 6.15 -5.08 -0.54
N ASP A 141 6.65 -4.34 0.44
CA ASP A 141 7.46 -4.90 1.54
C ASP A 141 6.59 -5.13 2.78
N ILE A 142 5.52 -4.33 2.93
CA ILE A 142 4.57 -4.33 4.03
C ILE A 142 3.15 -4.34 3.47
N TYR A 143 2.26 -5.11 4.07
CA TYR A 143 0.84 -5.22 3.71
C TYR A 143 0.01 -4.93 4.96
N ILE A 144 -0.73 -3.82 4.95
CA ILE A 144 -1.69 -3.49 6.00
C ILE A 144 -3.05 -3.95 5.53
N THR A 145 -3.72 -4.79 6.32
CA THR A 145 -5.05 -5.32 5.97
C THR A 145 -6.10 -4.78 6.94
N ILE A 146 -7.21 -4.28 6.39
CA ILE A 146 -8.35 -3.73 7.16
C ILE A 146 -9.63 -4.36 6.60
N GLU A 147 -10.39 -5.05 7.45
CA GLU A 147 -11.52 -5.91 7.05
C GLU A 147 -11.11 -6.93 5.97
N GLY A 148 -11.86 -6.99 4.87
CA GLY A 148 -11.51 -7.73 3.66
C GLY A 148 -12.22 -9.06 3.51
N GLY A 149 -12.21 -9.55 2.28
CA GLY A 149 -12.76 -10.84 1.87
C GLY A 149 -11.67 -11.77 1.29
N PRO A 150 -12.07 -12.80 0.50
CA PRO A 150 -11.15 -13.75 -0.10
C PRO A 150 -10.00 -13.13 -0.90
N GLY A 151 -10.26 -12.02 -1.61
CA GLY A 151 -9.23 -11.29 -2.36
C GLY A 151 -8.09 -10.78 -1.48
N VAL A 152 -8.43 -10.17 -0.33
CA VAL A 152 -7.46 -9.67 0.65
C VAL A 152 -6.68 -10.81 1.27
N ALA A 153 -7.35 -11.92 1.63
CA ALA A 153 -6.68 -13.08 2.22
C ALA A 153 -5.69 -13.72 1.24
N GLU A 154 -6.06 -13.83 -0.04
CA GLU A 154 -5.17 -14.40 -1.06
C GLU A 154 -3.96 -13.52 -1.34
N GLU A 155 -4.14 -12.21 -1.51
CA GLU A 155 -3.03 -11.26 -1.68
C GLU A 155 -2.09 -11.29 -0.46
N SER A 156 -2.66 -11.37 0.75
CA SER A 156 -1.89 -11.46 2.00
C SER A 156 -1.11 -12.76 2.12
N ARG A 157 -1.67 -13.88 1.65
CA ARG A 157 -1.01 -15.19 1.65
C ARG A 157 0.20 -15.19 0.72
N ILE A 158 0.03 -14.71 -0.51
CA ILE A 158 1.12 -14.60 -1.49
C ILE A 158 2.22 -13.69 -0.94
N ALA A 159 1.86 -12.53 -0.41
CA ALA A 159 2.80 -11.59 0.19
C ALA A 159 3.54 -12.20 1.40
N HIS A 160 2.85 -12.91 2.28
CA HIS A 160 3.44 -13.58 3.42
C HIS A 160 4.40 -14.71 2.99
N GLN A 161 4.03 -15.53 2.00
CA GLN A 161 4.85 -16.65 1.50
C GLN A 161 6.21 -16.20 0.97
N ARG A 162 6.31 -14.99 0.40
CA ARG A 162 7.57 -14.39 -0.04
C ARG A 162 8.30 -13.59 1.04
N GLY A 163 7.82 -13.61 2.28
CA GLY A 163 8.44 -12.95 3.43
C GLY A 163 8.10 -11.47 3.61
N ALA A 164 7.07 -10.93 2.93
CA ALA A 164 6.61 -9.57 3.22
C ALA A 164 5.95 -9.52 4.61
N LEU A 165 6.06 -8.36 5.27
CA LEU A 165 5.40 -8.15 6.55
C LEU A 165 3.90 -7.94 6.34
N ILE A 166 3.08 -8.71 7.05
CA ILE A 166 1.64 -8.48 7.13
C ILE A 166 1.31 -7.85 8.48
N ILE A 167 0.58 -6.73 8.50
CA ILE A 167 0.05 -6.10 9.71
C ILE A 167 -1.48 -6.09 9.62
N PRO A 168 -2.14 -7.09 10.22
CA PRO A 168 -3.59 -7.19 10.17
C PRO A 168 -4.25 -6.30 11.23
N MET A 169 -5.21 -5.48 10.82
CA MET A 169 -6.10 -4.77 11.75
C MET A 169 -7.21 -5.73 12.23
N ILE A 170 -6.84 -6.68 13.10
CA ILE A 170 -7.68 -7.82 13.53
C ILE A 170 -9.06 -7.38 14.04
N ARG A 171 -9.13 -6.27 14.79
CA ARG A 171 -10.38 -5.71 15.36
C ARG A 171 -11.43 -5.32 14.31
N THR A 172 -11.06 -5.27 13.03
CA THR A 172 -11.97 -4.94 11.93
C THR A 172 -12.66 -6.15 11.32
N GLY A 173 -12.28 -7.38 11.70
CA GLY A 173 -12.94 -8.60 11.23
C GLY A 173 -12.54 -9.04 9.82
N GLY A 174 -13.31 -9.97 9.24
CA GLY A 174 -13.13 -10.46 7.88
C GLY A 174 -11.79 -11.19 7.67
N ALA A 175 -11.18 -10.98 6.50
CA ALA A 175 -9.86 -11.53 6.19
C ALA A 175 -8.82 -11.11 7.25
N SER A 176 -8.85 -9.84 7.66
CA SER A 176 -7.89 -9.30 8.64
C SER A 176 -7.99 -9.95 10.02
N SER A 177 -9.09 -10.65 10.35
CA SER A 177 -9.22 -11.44 11.58
C SER A 177 -9.02 -12.95 11.39
N GLY A 178 -8.55 -13.39 10.22
CA GLY A 178 -8.21 -14.79 9.96
C GLY A 178 -9.16 -15.56 9.04
N MET A 179 -10.20 -14.93 8.49
CA MET A 179 -11.13 -15.63 7.58
C MET A 179 -10.52 -15.87 6.18
N PHE A 180 -11.13 -16.77 5.39
CA PHE A 180 -10.79 -17.02 3.98
C PHE A 180 -9.36 -17.53 3.74
N ASP A 181 -8.88 -18.40 4.62
CA ASP A 181 -7.52 -18.95 4.58
C ASP A 181 -6.44 -17.86 4.61
N PHE A 182 -6.69 -16.82 5.42
CA PHE A 182 -5.69 -15.81 5.74
C PHE A 182 -4.48 -16.49 6.42
N PRO A 183 -3.23 -16.04 6.15
CA PRO A 183 -2.05 -16.66 6.76
C PRO A 183 -2.09 -16.58 8.29
N ALA A 184 -2.34 -17.70 8.97
CA ALA A 184 -2.46 -17.75 10.43
C ALA A 184 -1.20 -17.22 11.16
N ALA A 185 -0.02 -17.47 10.59
CA ALA A 185 1.25 -16.94 11.12
C ALA A 185 1.28 -15.40 11.14
N ALA A 186 0.59 -14.71 10.23
CA ALA A 186 0.50 -13.25 10.21
C ALA A 186 -0.36 -12.67 11.35
N LEU A 187 -1.21 -13.50 11.99
CA LEU A 187 -2.00 -13.11 13.16
C LEU A 187 -1.21 -13.25 14.47
N THR A 188 -0.06 -13.94 14.42
CA THR A 188 0.79 -14.14 15.60
C THR A 188 1.75 -12.98 15.73
N LYS A 189 1.90 -12.46 16.96
CA LYS A 189 2.84 -11.37 17.24
C LYS A 189 4.27 -11.76 16.84
N PRO A 190 4.94 -10.96 15.99
CA PRO A 190 6.35 -11.16 15.73
C PRO A 190 7.21 -10.99 16.99
N SER A 191 8.39 -11.63 17.04
CA SER A 191 9.30 -11.55 18.19
C SER A 191 9.78 -10.12 18.47
N TRP A 192 9.96 -9.31 17.42
CA TRP A 192 10.39 -7.91 17.51
C TRP A 192 9.28 -6.93 17.89
N ALA A 193 8.01 -7.34 17.77
CA ALA A 193 6.87 -6.45 18.01
C ALA A 193 6.58 -6.31 19.51
N SER A 194 6.35 -5.07 19.96
CA SER A 194 5.86 -4.79 21.31
C SER A 194 4.50 -5.44 21.51
N GLU A 195 4.34 -6.13 22.64
CA GLU A 195 3.08 -6.77 23.01
C GLU A 195 1.94 -5.76 23.20
N SER A 196 2.21 -4.62 23.84
CA SER A 196 1.21 -3.57 24.03
C SER A 196 0.72 -2.97 22.71
N LEU A 197 1.61 -2.80 21.72
CA LEU A 197 1.23 -2.30 20.40
C LEU A 197 0.48 -3.36 19.59
N TRP A 198 0.91 -4.63 19.66
CA TRP A 198 0.25 -5.71 18.94
C TRP A 198 -1.16 -5.95 19.44
N ASN A 199 -1.38 -5.90 20.76
CA ASN A 199 -2.70 -6.10 21.36
C ASN A 199 -3.74 -5.05 20.89
N LEU A 200 -3.30 -3.82 20.58
CA LEU A 200 -4.16 -2.76 20.03
C LEU A 200 -4.70 -3.08 18.62
N LEU A 201 -4.11 -4.05 17.91
CA LEU A 201 -4.62 -4.48 16.59
C LEU A 201 -5.88 -5.32 16.72
N SER A 202 -6.06 -6.03 17.84
CA SER A 202 -7.22 -6.89 18.13
C SER A 202 -8.20 -6.31 19.15
N ASP A 203 -7.80 -5.29 19.92
CA ASP A 203 -8.63 -4.70 20.96
C ASP A 203 -9.78 -3.87 20.36
N THR A 204 -11.01 -4.36 20.48
CA THR A 204 -12.22 -3.66 20.02
C THR A 204 -12.60 -2.47 20.91
N ASN A 205 -12.08 -2.38 22.13
CA ASN A 205 -12.32 -1.25 23.03
C ASN A 205 -11.30 -0.11 22.85
N ALA A 206 -10.19 -0.38 22.17
CA ALA A 206 -9.21 0.64 21.81
C ALA A 206 -9.84 1.69 20.87
N SER A 207 -9.43 2.95 21.04
CA SER A 207 -9.86 4.00 20.13
C SER A 207 -9.29 3.78 18.71
N PRO A 208 -10.00 4.19 17.65
CA PRO A 208 -9.49 4.09 16.28
C PRO A 208 -8.10 4.69 16.09
N GLU A 209 -7.84 5.82 16.76
CA GLU A 209 -6.55 6.50 16.76
C GLU A 209 -5.45 5.65 17.41
N ALA A 210 -5.71 5.03 18.57
CA ALA A 210 -4.73 4.19 19.26
C ALA A 210 -4.29 3.00 18.39
N SER A 211 -5.24 2.32 17.74
CA SER A 211 -4.93 1.22 16.80
C SER A 211 -4.15 1.71 15.59
N ALA A 212 -4.47 2.88 15.04
CA ALA A 212 -3.70 3.48 13.94
C ALA A 212 -2.28 3.85 14.35
N ILE A 213 -2.10 4.42 15.55
CA ILE A 213 -0.79 4.72 16.13
C ILE A 213 0.03 3.43 16.29
N ALA A 214 -0.59 2.35 16.75
CA ALA A 214 0.07 1.06 16.91
C ALA A 214 0.68 0.56 15.60
N VAL A 215 -0.08 0.57 14.50
CA VAL A 215 0.43 0.16 13.17
C VAL A 215 1.62 1.02 12.75
N ARG A 216 1.52 2.35 12.89
CA ARG A 216 2.62 3.27 12.56
C ARG A 216 3.89 2.97 13.35
N MET A 217 3.75 2.69 14.65
CA MET A 217 4.89 2.36 15.52
C MET A 217 5.50 0.99 15.16
N LEU A 218 4.67 -0.01 14.86
CA LEU A 218 5.14 -1.31 14.38
C LEU A 218 5.96 -1.18 13.08
N ILE A 219 5.49 -0.38 12.12
CA ILE A 219 6.23 -0.12 10.88
C ILE A 219 7.55 0.60 11.16
N ALA A 220 7.54 1.61 12.05
CA ALA A 220 8.75 2.33 12.42
C ALA A 220 9.81 1.44 13.08
N HIS A 221 9.40 0.43 13.86
CA HIS A 221 10.30 -0.53 14.50
C HIS A 221 10.81 -1.60 13.54
N ALA A 222 9.95 -2.13 12.67
CA ALA A 222 10.33 -3.19 11.73
C ALA A 222 11.29 -2.70 10.65
N PHE A 223 11.19 -1.42 10.29
CA PHE A 223 12.01 -0.80 9.27
C PHE A 223 12.70 0.43 9.84
N PRO A 224 13.76 0.24 10.65
CA PRO A 224 14.60 1.33 11.12
C PRO A 224 15.39 1.94 9.96
N HIS A 225 16.07 3.06 10.25
CA HIS A 225 16.71 3.99 9.29
C HIS A 225 17.37 3.35 8.07
#